data_AF-A0A5B9Y5A0-F1
#
_entry.id   AF-A0A5B9Y5A0-F1
#
_cell.length_a   1.000
_cell.length_b   1.000
_cell.length_c   1.000
_cell.angle_alpha   90.00
_cell.angle_beta   90.00
_cell.angle_gamma   90.00
#
_symmetry.space_group_name_H-M   'P 1'
#
loop_
_entity.id
_entity.type
_entity.pdbx_description
1 polymer ?
#
loop_
_entity_poly.entity_id
_entity_poly.type
_entity_poly.pdbx_seq_one_letter_code
_entity_poly.pdbx_strand_id
1 'polypeptide(L)'
;MGRIKILKENKKSKFMIIMLIIFCVIYALFGVMMMISPALKGNRPGLQFVGFSYLWNIYSNKGYVSLGEKSSSFLHFVWKNPETGKFVFLPSNWILFFIPLIVGGSVAGLLILRLIIHAVGYQNKTKNGVARIVRPIRSYQLTMVIAWVGFGLLFFCSTISFLAACPFQMGVVWEFSLKGIPAASDQDTLEKIQDRLMANGNIKQFYWPTLAWFFDGYVMTAEENVAMKWLWIFVPTVIFIPFLALAFAGTIAGECAWWRINLAVLRDIDASTGTNLSTEYDHVKKPKTKKEKYIKEKSNREKPTKEKRIKEKRIKEKPSRAQVSNFDDSRTMSMGANVGDSAKCIAFYKSIVRMLELSKNTQIDLYDQAKDELNRITNKKAKIDWEDVGSDIEEIIEDFTGVDQRFVSLIENVMDNSKVNVFGRYLSDLEELTEEYWDAIDAWDILEAESVVEQIFAIAFRREELMAKVGYCLRERLESNFKHIDDEANVVKRLDKAKRSEDYDKYRETCLEAIEMMSPIKSKFSNYASKIIYN
;
A
#
# COMPACT_ATOMS: atom_id res chain seq x y z
N MET A 1 -34.31 -3.18 13.68
CA MET A 1 -32.84 -2.95 13.66
C MET A 1 -32.38 -2.99 12.21
N GLY A 2 -31.67 -1.95 11.72
CA GLY A 2 -31.07 -1.95 10.39
C GLY A 2 -30.01 -3.04 10.26
N ARG A 3 -30.00 -3.75 9.12
CA ARG A 3 -28.97 -4.73 8.78
C ARG A 3 -28.08 -4.17 7.68
N ILE A 4 -26.77 -4.09 7.91
CA ILE A 4 -25.82 -3.72 6.86
C ILE A 4 -25.53 -4.92 5.96
N LYS A 5 -25.64 -4.71 4.65
CA LYS A 5 -25.34 -5.71 3.62
C LYS A 5 -24.13 -5.27 2.77
N ILE A 6 -22.95 -5.31 3.39
CA ILE A 6 -21.68 -4.81 2.83
C ILE A 6 -21.43 -5.28 1.40
N LEU A 7 -21.45 -6.61 1.18
CA LEU A 7 -21.19 -7.17 -0.15
C LEU A 7 -22.38 -7.05 -1.09
N LYS A 8 -23.62 -6.92 -0.59
CA LYS A 8 -24.80 -6.85 -1.46
C LYS A 8 -24.84 -5.51 -2.22
N GLU A 9 -24.34 -4.45 -1.61
CA GLU A 9 -24.39 -3.11 -2.19
C GLU A 9 -23.16 -2.80 -3.04
N ASN A 10 -22.04 -3.49 -2.82
CA ASN A 10 -20.81 -3.25 -3.55
C ASN A 10 -20.60 -4.20 -4.75
N LYS A 11 -20.77 -3.66 -5.97
CA LYS A 11 -20.55 -4.41 -7.22
C LYS A 11 -19.13 -4.96 -7.36
N LYS A 12 -18.10 -4.24 -6.90
CA LYS A 12 -16.70 -4.66 -7.03
C LYS A 12 -16.37 -5.85 -6.11
N SER A 13 -16.86 -5.83 -4.87
CA SER A 13 -16.63 -6.94 -3.94
C SER A 13 -17.44 -8.19 -4.31
N LYS A 14 -18.62 -8.03 -4.93
CA LYS A 14 -19.30 -9.18 -5.57
C LYS A 14 -18.51 -9.75 -6.72
N PHE A 15 -17.99 -8.89 -7.59
CA PHE A 15 -17.19 -9.30 -8.74
C PHE A 15 -15.96 -10.11 -8.30
N MET A 16 -15.24 -9.65 -7.26
CA MET A 16 -14.16 -10.42 -6.63
C MET A 16 -14.56 -11.85 -6.28
N ILE A 17 -15.62 -12.00 -5.47
CA ILE A 17 -16.03 -13.30 -4.94
C ILE A 17 -16.54 -14.21 -6.06
N ILE A 18 -17.34 -13.67 -6.98
CA ILE A 18 -17.91 -14.44 -8.10
C ILE A 18 -16.79 -14.95 -9.02
N MET A 19 -15.81 -14.10 -9.37
CA MET A 19 -14.70 -14.52 -10.24
C MET A 19 -13.84 -15.59 -9.58
N LEU A 20 -13.56 -15.47 -8.28
CA LEU A 20 -12.85 -16.51 -7.55
C LEU A 20 -13.64 -17.82 -7.45
N ILE A 21 -14.97 -17.77 -7.21
CA ILE A 21 -15.83 -18.97 -7.21
C ILE A 21 -15.80 -19.63 -8.58
N ILE A 22 -15.92 -18.87 -9.66
CA ILE A 22 -15.84 -19.42 -11.02
C ILE A 22 -14.51 -20.13 -11.22
N PHE A 23 -13.39 -19.50 -10.83
CA PHE A 23 -12.08 -20.13 -10.94
C PHE A 23 -11.97 -21.42 -10.11
N CYS A 24 -12.50 -21.42 -8.88
CA CYS A 24 -12.57 -22.62 -8.03
C CYS A 24 -13.35 -23.76 -8.69
N VAL A 25 -14.52 -23.45 -9.26
CA VAL A 25 -15.38 -24.45 -9.92
C VAL A 25 -14.69 -25.04 -11.14
N ILE A 26 -14.03 -24.22 -11.95
CA ILE A 26 -13.30 -24.70 -13.13
C ILE A 26 -12.10 -25.55 -12.70
N TYR A 27 -11.39 -25.18 -11.63
CA TYR A 27 -10.28 -25.98 -11.11
C TYR A 27 -10.76 -27.32 -10.52
N ALA A 28 -11.86 -27.32 -9.76
CA ALA A 28 -12.48 -28.57 -9.30
C ALA A 28 -12.97 -29.43 -10.47
N LEU A 29 -13.58 -28.81 -11.49
CA LEU A 29 -14.02 -29.48 -12.70
C LEU A 29 -12.84 -30.14 -13.41
N PHE A 30 -11.67 -29.48 -13.49
CA PHE A 30 -10.44 -30.08 -14.00
C PHE A 30 -10.09 -31.38 -13.26
N GLY A 31 -10.17 -31.41 -11.93
CA GLY A 31 -9.93 -32.63 -11.15
C GLY A 31 -10.91 -33.76 -11.49
N VAL A 32 -12.22 -33.46 -11.57
CA VAL A 32 -13.27 -34.44 -11.97
C VAL A 32 -13.00 -34.98 -13.37
N MET A 33 -12.69 -34.06 -14.28
CA MET A 33 -12.41 -34.33 -15.68
C MET A 33 -11.18 -35.22 -15.87
N MET A 34 -10.09 -34.95 -15.14
CA MET A 34 -8.91 -35.82 -15.12
C MET A 34 -9.26 -37.19 -14.54
N MET A 35 -10.10 -37.26 -13.50
CA MET A 35 -10.53 -38.52 -12.88
C MET A 35 -11.36 -39.41 -13.83
N ILE A 36 -12.08 -38.83 -14.79
CA ILE A 36 -12.84 -39.60 -15.81
C ILE A 36 -12.08 -39.74 -17.13
N SER A 37 -10.91 -39.13 -17.25
CA SER A 37 -10.13 -39.12 -18.48
C SER A 37 -9.74 -40.56 -18.88
N PRO A 38 -9.98 -40.97 -20.14
CA PRO A 38 -9.50 -42.24 -20.68
C PRO A 38 -7.98 -42.39 -20.59
N ALA A 39 -7.24 -41.28 -20.50
CA ALA A 39 -5.79 -41.30 -20.28
C ALA A 39 -5.40 -41.87 -18.91
N LEU A 40 -6.30 -41.83 -17.92
CA LEU A 40 -6.03 -42.17 -16.53
C LEU A 40 -6.88 -43.32 -15.98
N LYS A 41 -8.12 -43.50 -16.45
CA LYS A 41 -8.98 -44.63 -16.05
C LYS A 41 -8.83 -45.81 -17.02
N GLY A 42 -7.93 -46.72 -16.65
CA GLY A 42 -7.83 -48.04 -17.26
C GLY A 42 -9.00 -48.93 -16.85
N ASN A 43 -10.00 -49.07 -17.72
CA ASN A 43 -10.81 -50.29 -17.78
C ASN A 43 -11.55 -50.38 -19.12
N ARG A 44 -10.78 -50.45 -20.22
CA ARG A 44 -11.28 -51.02 -21.47
C ARG A 44 -10.42 -52.24 -21.80
N PRO A 45 -11.03 -53.42 -22.02
CA PRO A 45 -10.26 -54.60 -22.43
C PRO A 45 -9.59 -54.32 -23.78
N GLY A 46 -8.26 -54.47 -23.83
CA GLY A 46 -7.46 -54.36 -25.06
C GLY A 46 -6.50 -53.15 -25.16
N LEU A 47 -6.55 -52.16 -24.27
CA LEU A 47 -5.57 -51.06 -24.23
C LEU A 47 -4.65 -51.18 -23.00
N GLN A 48 -3.34 -51.34 -23.22
CA GLN A 48 -2.34 -51.22 -22.16
C GLN A 48 -1.95 -49.75 -22.01
N PHE A 49 -2.41 -49.10 -20.96
CA PHE A 49 -2.27 -47.64 -20.78
C PHE A 49 -0.98 -47.22 -20.05
N VAL A 50 -0.58 -45.95 -20.26
CA VAL A 50 0.43 -45.24 -19.47
C VAL A 50 -0.14 -44.97 -18.08
N GLY A 51 -0.06 -45.97 -17.18
CA GLY A 51 -0.32 -45.74 -15.76
C GLY A 51 0.72 -44.78 -15.19
N PHE A 52 0.42 -44.09 -14.08
CA PHE A 52 1.40 -43.27 -13.38
C PHE A 52 2.70 -44.03 -13.10
N SER A 53 2.60 -45.34 -12.86
CA SER A 53 3.72 -46.26 -12.69
C SER A 53 4.70 -46.29 -13.87
N TYR A 54 4.23 -46.14 -15.11
CA TYR A 54 5.11 -46.12 -16.28
C TYR A 54 6.02 -44.89 -16.26
N LEU A 55 5.43 -43.72 -16.01
CA LEU A 55 6.18 -42.47 -15.87
C LEU A 55 7.13 -42.55 -14.68
N TRP A 56 6.67 -43.04 -13.52
CA TRP A 56 7.54 -43.22 -12.36
C TRP A 56 8.72 -44.16 -12.64
N ASN A 57 8.51 -45.24 -13.39
CA ASN A 57 9.58 -46.18 -13.75
C ASN A 57 10.64 -45.55 -14.66
N ILE A 58 10.24 -44.73 -15.66
CA ILE A 58 11.19 -44.01 -16.52
C ILE A 58 12.10 -43.12 -15.68
N TYR A 59 11.53 -42.35 -14.75
CA TYR A 59 12.29 -41.43 -13.91
C TYR A 59 13.11 -42.15 -12.83
N SER A 60 12.56 -43.22 -12.24
CA SER A 60 13.29 -44.06 -11.28
C SER A 60 14.54 -44.68 -11.92
N ASN A 61 14.45 -45.14 -13.17
CA ASN A 61 15.59 -45.71 -13.91
C ASN A 61 16.65 -44.66 -14.25
N LYS A 62 16.28 -43.37 -14.26
CA LYS A 62 17.18 -42.22 -14.44
C LYS A 62 17.74 -41.67 -13.11
N GLY A 63 17.57 -42.42 -12.00
CA GLY A 63 18.08 -42.03 -10.69
C GLY A 63 17.29 -40.92 -10.00
N TYR A 64 16.09 -40.58 -10.47
CA TYR A 64 15.22 -39.67 -9.74
C TYR A 64 14.60 -40.39 -8.53
N VAL A 65 14.61 -39.72 -7.39
CA VAL A 65 14.02 -40.20 -6.14
C VAL A 65 12.87 -39.28 -5.75
N SER A 66 11.73 -39.86 -5.34
CA SER A 66 10.61 -39.11 -4.77
C SER A 66 11.06 -38.38 -3.50
N LEU A 67 10.81 -37.07 -3.40
CA LEU A 67 11.05 -36.30 -2.17
C LEU A 67 10.10 -36.70 -1.02
N GLY A 68 9.12 -37.55 -1.30
CA GLY A 68 8.30 -38.23 -0.32
C GLY A 68 8.45 -39.75 -0.44
N GLU A 69 9.49 -40.33 0.17
CA GLU A 69 9.70 -41.80 0.20
C GLU A 69 8.59 -42.53 0.98
N LYS A 70 7.89 -41.84 1.90
CA LYS A 70 6.67 -42.35 2.53
C LYS A 70 5.46 -41.88 1.73
N SER A 71 4.58 -42.81 1.35
CA SER A 71 3.35 -42.54 0.57
C SER A 71 2.39 -41.53 1.21
N SER A 72 2.65 -41.11 2.45
CA SER A 72 1.91 -40.09 3.21
C SER A 72 2.49 -38.68 3.11
N SER A 73 3.62 -38.47 2.42
CA SER A 73 4.19 -37.12 2.25
C SER A 73 3.42 -36.34 1.18
N PHE A 74 3.07 -35.09 1.52
CA PHE A 74 2.43 -34.16 0.59
C PHE A 74 3.22 -33.98 -0.70
N LEU A 75 4.55 -34.16 -0.67
CA LEU A 75 5.46 -33.92 -1.80
C LEU A 75 5.81 -35.15 -2.65
N HIS A 76 5.09 -36.28 -2.53
CA HIS A 76 5.41 -37.50 -3.31
C HIS A 76 5.32 -37.33 -4.84
N PHE A 77 4.68 -36.26 -5.31
CA PHE A 77 4.61 -35.90 -6.74
C PHE A 77 5.86 -35.15 -7.22
N VAL A 78 6.76 -34.74 -6.31
CA VAL A 78 8.02 -34.07 -6.64
C VAL A 78 9.15 -35.08 -6.60
N TRP A 79 9.80 -35.28 -7.74
CA TRP A 79 10.92 -36.21 -7.87
C TRP A 79 12.18 -35.43 -8.17
N LYS A 80 13.28 -35.77 -7.49
CA LYS A 80 14.56 -35.07 -7.62
C LYS A 80 15.65 -36.06 -8.02
N ASN A 81 16.47 -35.69 -8.99
CA ASN A 81 17.71 -36.38 -9.27
C ASN A 81 18.82 -35.78 -8.38
N PRO A 82 19.39 -36.56 -7.44
CA PRO A 82 20.37 -36.04 -6.48
C PRO A 82 21.71 -35.69 -7.13
N GLU A 83 22.07 -36.33 -8.24
CA GLU A 83 23.34 -36.12 -8.95
C GLU A 83 23.33 -34.82 -9.75
N THR A 84 22.23 -34.54 -10.46
CA THR A 84 22.09 -33.34 -11.30
C THR A 84 21.44 -32.16 -10.57
N GLY A 85 20.79 -32.41 -9.42
CA GLY A 85 20.03 -31.42 -8.68
C GLY A 85 18.72 -30.98 -9.34
N LYS A 86 18.33 -31.61 -10.45
CA LYS A 86 17.08 -31.34 -11.17
C LYS A 86 15.89 -31.98 -10.47
N PHE A 87 14.71 -31.39 -10.63
CA PHE A 87 13.45 -31.95 -10.14
C PHE A 87 12.34 -31.86 -11.18
N VAL A 88 11.38 -32.79 -11.09
CA VAL A 88 10.22 -32.91 -11.97
C VAL A 88 8.96 -33.06 -11.14
N PHE A 89 7.84 -32.58 -11.68
CA PHE A 89 6.52 -32.83 -11.12
C PHE A 89 5.87 -33.99 -11.88
N LEU A 90 5.82 -35.16 -11.26
CA LEU A 90 5.20 -36.34 -11.87
C LEU A 90 3.73 -36.46 -11.48
N PRO A 91 2.90 -36.98 -12.37
CA PRO A 91 1.49 -37.15 -12.10
C PRO A 91 1.23 -38.15 -10.97
N SER A 92 0.23 -37.85 -10.15
CA SER A 92 -0.32 -38.75 -9.13
C SER A 92 -1.81 -38.48 -8.92
N ASN A 93 -2.52 -39.46 -8.35
CA ASN A 93 -3.93 -39.29 -7.95
C ASN A 93 -4.13 -38.04 -7.07
N TRP A 94 -3.16 -37.77 -6.19
CA TRP A 94 -3.22 -36.64 -5.27
C TRP A 94 -3.17 -35.30 -6.01
N ILE A 95 -2.18 -35.11 -6.87
CA ILE A 95 -1.97 -33.81 -7.53
C ILE A 95 -2.97 -33.55 -8.66
N LEU A 96 -3.46 -34.61 -9.32
CA LEU A 96 -4.38 -34.48 -10.45
C LEU A 96 -5.86 -34.51 -10.05
N PHE A 97 -6.24 -35.22 -8.97
CA PHE A 97 -7.64 -35.36 -8.59
C PHE A 97 -7.95 -34.67 -7.27
N PHE A 98 -7.24 -35.06 -6.21
CA PHE A 98 -7.59 -34.64 -4.86
C PHE A 98 -7.26 -33.17 -4.58
N ILE A 99 -6.09 -32.67 -5.00
CA ILE A 99 -5.72 -31.27 -4.81
C ILE A 99 -6.72 -30.33 -5.51
N PRO A 100 -7.05 -30.51 -6.81
CA PRO A 100 -8.04 -29.65 -7.46
C PRO A 100 -9.43 -29.67 -6.79
N LEU A 101 -9.89 -30.85 -6.37
CA LEU A 101 -11.17 -31.01 -5.68
C LEU A 101 -11.18 -30.40 -4.28
N ILE A 102 -10.15 -30.65 -3.47
CA ILE A 102 -10.04 -30.17 -2.10
C ILE A 102 -9.84 -28.66 -2.09
N VAL A 103 -8.87 -28.14 -2.85
CA VAL A 103 -8.57 -26.71 -2.88
C VAL A 103 -9.69 -25.94 -3.57
N GLY A 104 -10.14 -26.37 -4.75
CA GLY A 104 -11.27 -25.74 -5.44
C GLY A 104 -12.56 -25.79 -4.60
N GLY A 105 -12.90 -26.95 -4.04
CA GLY A 105 -14.11 -27.13 -3.23
C GLY A 105 -14.07 -26.37 -1.91
N SER A 106 -12.96 -26.41 -1.17
CA SER A 106 -12.85 -25.71 0.13
C SER A 106 -12.87 -24.20 -0.02
N VAL A 107 -12.13 -23.64 -1.00
CA VAL A 107 -12.12 -22.19 -1.26
C VAL A 107 -13.49 -21.73 -1.77
N ALA A 108 -14.13 -22.47 -2.68
CA ALA A 108 -15.50 -22.16 -3.12
C ALA A 108 -16.49 -22.19 -1.94
N GLY A 109 -16.42 -23.21 -1.08
CA GLY A 109 -17.29 -23.34 0.08
C GLY A 109 -17.15 -22.17 1.05
N LEU A 110 -15.92 -21.74 1.35
CA LEU A 110 -15.65 -20.57 2.19
C LEU A 110 -16.20 -19.28 1.56
N LEU A 111 -16.02 -19.09 0.26
CA LEU A 111 -16.51 -17.91 -0.47
C LEU A 111 -18.04 -17.87 -0.56
N ILE A 112 -18.70 -19.02 -0.79
CA ILE A 112 -20.16 -19.15 -0.79
C ILE A 112 -20.72 -18.86 0.60
N LEU A 113 -20.13 -19.44 1.66
CA LEU A 113 -20.53 -19.17 3.04
C LEU A 113 -20.44 -17.67 3.35
N ARG A 114 -19.34 -17.02 2.93
CA ARG A 114 -19.19 -15.57 3.08
C ARG A 114 -20.27 -14.80 2.34
N LEU A 115 -20.54 -15.17 1.09
CA LEU A 115 -21.59 -14.53 0.28
C LEU A 115 -22.96 -14.64 0.96
N ILE A 116 -23.29 -15.80 1.56
CA ILE A 116 -24.52 -16.02 2.33
C ILE A 116 -24.55 -15.12 3.57
N ILE A 117 -23.50 -15.12 4.40
CA ILE A 117 -23.45 -14.31 5.63
C ILE A 117 -23.65 -12.83 5.29
N HIS A 118 -23.00 -12.33 4.25
CA HIS A 118 -23.13 -10.93 3.83
C HIS A 118 -24.46 -10.62 3.11
N ALA A 119 -25.13 -11.61 2.51
CA ALA A 119 -26.47 -11.46 1.95
C ALA A 119 -27.55 -11.35 3.05
N VAL A 120 -27.41 -12.14 4.12
CA VAL A 120 -28.24 -12.08 5.33
C VAL A 120 -28.02 -10.75 6.07
N GLY A 121 -26.77 -10.25 6.04
CA GLY A 121 -26.36 -8.96 6.59
C GLY A 121 -26.08 -9.00 8.10
N TYR A 122 -25.33 -8.02 8.59
CA TYR A 122 -24.98 -7.89 10.00
C TYR A 122 -25.93 -6.94 10.72
N GLN A 123 -26.22 -7.22 11.99
CA GLN A 123 -26.90 -6.26 12.85
C GLN A 123 -25.91 -5.19 13.32
N ASN A 124 -26.28 -3.93 13.15
CA ASN A 124 -25.44 -2.79 13.55
C ASN A 124 -25.45 -2.52 15.05
N LYS A 125 -26.43 -3.10 15.76
CA LYS A 125 -26.64 -2.92 17.19
C LYS A 125 -26.56 -4.27 17.90
N THR A 126 -26.06 -4.26 19.13
CA THR A 126 -26.18 -5.40 20.04
C THR A 126 -27.62 -5.54 20.54
N LYS A 127 -27.94 -6.66 21.21
CA LYS A 127 -29.24 -6.83 21.90
C LYS A 127 -29.52 -5.68 22.90
N ASN A 128 -28.46 -5.04 23.40
CA ASN A 128 -28.52 -3.92 24.36
C ASN A 128 -28.50 -2.53 23.67
N GLY A 129 -28.70 -2.45 22.35
CA GLY A 129 -28.79 -1.17 21.63
C GLY A 129 -27.46 -0.49 21.29
N VAL A 130 -26.33 -0.94 21.85
CA VAL A 130 -24.99 -0.38 21.59
C VAL A 130 -24.55 -0.66 20.14
N ALA A 131 -24.08 0.38 19.45
CA ALA A 131 -23.57 0.30 18.07
C ALA A 131 -22.27 -0.53 17.98
N ARG A 132 -22.12 -1.31 16.91
CA ARG A 132 -21.07 -2.33 16.80
C ARG A 132 -20.17 -2.13 15.58
N ILE A 133 -19.33 -1.09 15.64
CA ILE A 133 -18.43 -0.65 14.55
C ILE A 133 -17.45 -1.75 14.12
N VAL A 134 -16.91 -2.52 15.08
CA VAL A 134 -15.76 -3.40 14.85
C VAL A 134 -16.10 -4.66 14.03
N ARG A 135 -17.34 -5.18 14.11
CA ARG A 135 -17.70 -6.47 13.48
C ARG A 135 -17.86 -6.41 11.95
N PRO A 136 -18.57 -5.43 11.36
CA PRO A 136 -18.74 -5.32 9.91
C PRO A 136 -17.39 -5.13 9.18
N ILE A 137 -16.53 -4.24 9.71
CA ILE A 137 -15.22 -3.92 9.12
C ILE A 137 -14.27 -5.13 9.20
N ARG A 138 -14.09 -5.74 10.38
CA ARG A 138 -13.26 -6.96 10.52
C ARG A 138 -13.76 -8.10 9.66
N SER A 139 -15.07 -8.24 9.47
CA SER A 139 -15.62 -9.30 8.62
C SER A 139 -15.31 -9.11 7.14
N TYR A 140 -15.33 -7.86 6.66
CA TYR A 140 -14.90 -7.56 5.29
C TYR A 140 -13.40 -7.79 5.10
N GLN A 141 -12.55 -7.34 6.04
CA GLN A 141 -11.11 -7.62 6.03
C GLN A 141 -10.84 -9.13 6.00
N LEU A 142 -11.57 -9.91 6.79
CA LEU A 142 -11.46 -11.37 6.79
C LEU A 142 -11.89 -11.97 5.44
N THR A 143 -12.86 -11.38 4.76
CA THR A 143 -13.25 -11.79 3.40
C THR A 143 -12.15 -11.47 2.39
N MET A 144 -11.46 -10.33 2.52
CA MET A 144 -10.30 -9.97 1.70
C MET A 144 -9.12 -10.93 1.91
N VAL A 145 -8.81 -11.27 3.17
CA VAL A 145 -7.75 -12.23 3.49
C VAL A 145 -8.07 -13.61 2.90
N ILE A 146 -9.31 -14.08 3.06
CA ILE A 146 -9.77 -15.35 2.47
C ILE A 146 -9.65 -15.31 0.94
N ALA A 147 -9.99 -14.19 0.30
CA ALA A 147 -9.90 -14.04 -1.15
C ALA A 147 -8.45 -14.09 -1.66
N TRP A 148 -7.53 -13.37 -1.02
CA TRP A 148 -6.10 -13.35 -1.39
C TRP A 148 -5.41 -14.69 -1.13
N VAL A 149 -5.63 -15.29 0.05
CA VAL A 149 -5.09 -16.61 0.39
C VAL A 149 -5.67 -17.68 -0.54
N GLY A 150 -6.99 -17.63 -0.79
CA GLY A 150 -7.66 -18.52 -1.73
C GLY A 150 -7.11 -18.39 -3.15
N PHE A 151 -6.92 -17.15 -3.64
CA PHE A 151 -6.31 -16.89 -4.94
C PHE A 151 -4.90 -17.44 -5.04
N GLY A 152 -4.05 -17.17 -4.06
CA GLY A 152 -2.67 -17.68 -4.02
C GLY A 152 -2.63 -19.21 -4.02
N LEU A 153 -3.44 -19.85 -3.18
CA LEU A 153 -3.55 -21.32 -3.14
C LEU A 153 -4.02 -21.89 -4.48
N LEU A 154 -5.06 -21.31 -5.10
CA LEU A 154 -5.54 -21.72 -6.41
C LEU A 154 -4.46 -21.55 -7.48
N PHE A 155 -3.75 -20.43 -7.50
CA PHE A 155 -2.67 -20.17 -8.47
C PHE A 155 -1.56 -21.22 -8.36
N PHE A 156 -1.01 -21.44 -7.16
CA PHE A 156 0.07 -22.40 -6.98
C PHE A 156 -0.38 -23.84 -7.22
N CYS A 157 -1.50 -24.26 -6.64
CA CYS A 157 -1.99 -25.63 -6.80
C CYS A 157 -2.36 -25.92 -8.26
N SER A 158 -3.05 -24.99 -8.93
CA SER A 158 -3.39 -25.17 -10.34
C SER A 158 -2.15 -25.29 -11.21
N THR A 159 -1.17 -24.41 -11.04
CA THR A 159 0.10 -24.46 -11.79
C THR A 159 0.80 -25.81 -11.61
N ILE A 160 0.93 -26.31 -10.37
CA ILE A 160 1.57 -27.61 -10.10
C ILE A 160 0.75 -28.76 -10.70
N SER A 161 -0.58 -28.75 -10.54
CA SER A 161 -1.46 -29.75 -11.14
C SER A 161 -1.37 -29.80 -12.67
N PHE A 162 -1.23 -28.64 -13.33
CA PHE A 162 -1.03 -28.58 -14.77
C PHE A 162 0.34 -29.08 -15.20
N LEU A 163 1.41 -28.68 -14.51
CA LEU A 163 2.75 -29.20 -14.76
C LEU A 163 2.82 -30.72 -14.63
N ALA A 164 2.16 -31.27 -13.62
CA ALA A 164 2.06 -32.71 -13.44
C ALA A 164 1.19 -33.39 -14.51
N ALA A 165 0.23 -32.68 -15.11
CA ALA A 165 -0.62 -33.17 -16.19
C ALA A 165 0.02 -33.06 -17.58
N CYS A 166 1.08 -32.26 -17.75
CA CYS A 166 1.79 -32.05 -19.02
C CYS A 166 2.10 -33.33 -19.82
N PRO A 167 2.58 -34.44 -19.23
CA PRO A 167 2.83 -35.66 -20.02
C PRO A 167 1.57 -36.19 -20.72
N PHE A 168 0.39 -36.03 -20.14
CA PHE A 168 -0.87 -36.43 -20.78
C PHE A 168 -1.46 -35.34 -21.69
N GLN A 169 -1.18 -34.06 -21.39
CA GLN A 169 -1.73 -32.93 -22.14
C GLN A 169 -0.92 -32.58 -23.39
N MET A 170 0.39 -32.82 -23.36
CA MET A 170 1.34 -32.39 -24.38
C MET A 170 2.40 -33.44 -24.73
N GLY A 171 2.49 -34.55 -24.01
CA GLY A 171 3.56 -35.53 -24.20
C GLY A 171 4.93 -35.07 -23.68
N VAL A 172 4.96 -33.99 -22.88
CA VAL A 172 6.20 -33.37 -22.37
C VAL A 172 6.24 -33.42 -20.86
N VAL A 173 7.43 -33.63 -20.30
CA VAL A 173 7.72 -33.41 -18.88
C VAL A 173 8.79 -32.34 -18.75
N TRP A 174 8.56 -31.39 -17.85
CA TRP A 174 9.47 -30.28 -17.58
C TRP A 174 10.39 -30.61 -16.41
N GLU A 175 11.68 -30.47 -16.64
CA GLU A 175 12.73 -30.53 -15.63
C GLU A 175 13.09 -29.12 -15.14
N PHE A 176 13.10 -28.96 -13.83
CA PHE A 176 13.41 -27.71 -13.16
C PHE A 176 14.72 -27.84 -12.39
N SER A 177 15.46 -26.75 -12.27
CA SER A 177 16.67 -26.67 -11.46
C SER A 177 16.66 -25.38 -10.66
N LEU A 178 17.15 -25.42 -9.42
CA LEU A 178 17.26 -24.22 -8.57
C LEU A 178 18.23 -23.17 -9.12
N LYS A 179 19.15 -23.58 -10.01
CA LYS A 179 20.19 -22.71 -10.60
C LYS A 179 20.06 -22.55 -12.12
N GLY A 180 19.00 -23.05 -12.74
CA GLY A 180 18.89 -23.15 -14.20
C GLY A 180 17.49 -22.85 -14.75
N ILE A 181 17.42 -22.67 -16.07
CA ILE A 181 16.16 -22.46 -16.79
C ILE A 181 15.42 -23.79 -16.88
N PRO A 182 14.08 -23.83 -16.72
CA PRO A 182 13.30 -25.04 -16.97
C PRO A 182 13.56 -25.57 -18.39
N ALA A 183 13.76 -26.87 -18.50
CA ALA A 183 14.00 -27.55 -19.77
C ALA A 183 12.98 -28.67 -19.95
N ALA A 184 12.65 -28.98 -21.20
CA ALA A 184 11.98 -30.24 -21.48
C ALA A 184 12.94 -31.39 -21.13
N SER A 185 12.37 -32.54 -20.80
CA SER A 185 13.15 -33.77 -20.57
C SER A 185 13.90 -34.17 -21.84
N ASP A 186 14.96 -34.96 -21.69
CA ASP A 186 15.75 -35.41 -22.83
C ASP A 186 14.92 -36.18 -23.87
N GLN A 187 15.37 -36.12 -25.12
CA GLN A 187 14.67 -36.66 -26.28
C GLN A 187 14.30 -38.16 -26.13
N ASP A 188 15.19 -38.99 -25.57
CA ASP A 188 14.92 -40.40 -25.29
C ASP A 188 13.76 -40.60 -24.31
N THR A 189 13.65 -39.73 -23.29
CA THR A 189 12.49 -39.71 -22.38
C THR A 189 11.22 -39.35 -23.09
N LEU A 190 11.25 -38.30 -23.91
CA LEU A 190 10.08 -37.81 -24.63
C LEU A 190 9.59 -38.85 -25.64
N GLU A 191 10.49 -39.49 -26.38
CA GLU A 191 10.17 -40.59 -27.31
C GLU A 191 9.53 -41.78 -26.57
N LYS A 192 10.09 -42.21 -25.43
CA LYS A 192 9.47 -43.29 -24.61
C LYS A 192 8.07 -42.94 -24.13
N ILE A 193 7.86 -41.70 -23.70
CA ILE A 193 6.53 -41.21 -23.28
C ILE A 193 5.58 -41.20 -24.49
N GLN A 194 6.03 -40.66 -25.62
CA GLN A 194 5.25 -40.53 -26.84
C GLN A 194 4.88 -41.90 -27.42
N ASP A 195 5.84 -42.81 -27.57
CA ASP A 195 5.62 -44.16 -28.10
C ASP A 195 4.61 -44.94 -27.27
N ARG A 196 4.66 -44.83 -25.95
CA ARG A 196 3.70 -45.51 -25.07
C ARG A 196 2.32 -44.86 -25.11
N LEU A 197 2.24 -43.54 -25.29
CA LEU A 197 0.97 -42.84 -25.53
C LEU A 197 0.39 -43.17 -26.93
N MET A 198 1.25 -43.41 -27.93
CA MET A 198 0.88 -43.71 -29.32
C MET A 198 0.57 -45.19 -29.60
N ALA A 199 1.14 -46.12 -28.82
CA ALA A 199 0.97 -47.58 -28.99
C ALA A 199 -0.49 -48.06 -28.95
N ASN A 200 -1.42 -47.21 -28.53
CA ASN A 200 -2.85 -47.51 -28.40
C ASN A 200 -3.71 -46.96 -29.57
N GLY A 201 -3.11 -46.50 -30.67
CA GLY A 201 -3.78 -46.25 -31.96
C GLY A 201 -4.76 -45.07 -32.01
N ASN A 202 -4.92 -44.28 -30.94
CA ASN A 202 -5.81 -43.12 -30.91
C ASN A 202 -5.14 -41.93 -30.21
N ILE A 203 -4.23 -41.26 -30.94
CA ILE A 203 -3.46 -40.08 -30.52
C ILE A 203 -4.36 -39.03 -29.85
N LYS A 204 -5.56 -38.78 -30.40
CA LYS A 204 -6.48 -37.72 -29.94
C LYS A 204 -7.23 -38.02 -28.63
N GLN A 205 -7.25 -39.26 -28.15
CA GLN A 205 -8.03 -39.64 -26.95
C GLN A 205 -7.25 -39.44 -25.64
N PHE A 206 -5.93 -39.32 -25.72
CA PHE A 206 -5.05 -39.14 -24.58
C PHE A 206 -4.80 -37.67 -24.23
N TYR A 207 -4.79 -36.81 -25.24
CA TYR A 207 -4.63 -35.38 -25.05
C TYR A 207 -5.93 -34.76 -24.55
N TRP A 208 -5.84 -34.09 -23.40
CA TRP A 208 -6.88 -33.21 -22.89
C TRP A 208 -7.32 -32.23 -24.03
N PRO A 209 -8.58 -31.74 -24.07
CA PRO A 209 -9.16 -31.02 -25.21
C PRO A 209 -8.37 -29.79 -25.70
N THR A 210 -7.41 -29.32 -24.91
CA THR A 210 -6.54 -28.17 -25.21
C THR A 210 -5.58 -28.38 -26.37
N LEU A 211 -5.21 -29.62 -26.72
CA LEU A 211 -4.14 -29.85 -27.71
C LEU A 211 -4.55 -30.77 -28.87
N ALA A 212 -5.48 -31.71 -28.63
CA ALA A 212 -6.05 -32.55 -29.70
C ALA A 212 -6.75 -31.74 -30.82
N TRP A 213 -7.16 -30.50 -30.52
CA TRP A 213 -7.79 -29.60 -31.48
C TRP A 213 -6.82 -28.67 -32.21
N PHE A 214 -5.61 -28.48 -31.70
CA PHE A 214 -4.73 -27.41 -32.18
C PHE A 214 -3.45 -27.90 -32.85
N PHE A 215 -3.00 -29.15 -32.65
CA PHE A 215 -1.67 -29.52 -33.13
C PHE A 215 -1.47 -30.99 -33.53
N ASP A 216 -0.82 -31.18 -34.68
CA ASP A 216 -0.35 -32.45 -35.26
C ASP A 216 1.19 -32.61 -35.23
N GLY A 217 1.90 -31.88 -34.36
CA GLY A 217 3.33 -32.13 -34.06
C GLY A 217 4.21 -30.88 -33.96
N TYR A 218 4.50 -30.40 -32.75
CA TYR A 218 5.37 -29.22 -32.54
C TYR A 218 6.12 -29.21 -31.19
N VAL A 219 6.43 -30.37 -30.60
CA VAL A 219 7.23 -30.43 -29.36
C VAL A 219 8.72 -30.10 -29.63
N MET A 220 9.25 -30.47 -30.79
CA MET A 220 10.68 -30.29 -31.13
C MET A 220 11.11 -28.83 -31.37
N THR A 221 10.19 -27.89 -31.60
CA THR A 221 10.55 -26.48 -31.90
C THR A 221 10.78 -25.62 -30.65
N ALA A 222 10.53 -26.16 -29.46
CA ALA A 222 10.72 -25.44 -28.19
C ALA A 222 12.19 -25.38 -27.74
N GLU A 223 13.11 -26.18 -28.32
CA GLU A 223 14.49 -26.31 -27.84
C GLU A 223 15.32 -25.03 -28.00
N GLU A 224 15.04 -24.21 -29.02
CA GLU A 224 15.94 -23.13 -29.45
C GLU A 224 15.59 -21.75 -28.88
N ASN A 225 14.36 -21.50 -28.40
CA ASN A 225 13.93 -20.18 -27.94
C ASN A 225 13.33 -20.19 -26.53
N VAL A 226 13.95 -19.44 -25.60
CA VAL A 226 13.53 -19.33 -24.19
C VAL A 226 12.08 -18.81 -24.04
N ALA A 227 11.66 -17.86 -24.87
CA ALA A 227 10.30 -17.34 -24.84
C ALA A 227 9.28 -18.40 -25.29
N MET A 228 9.64 -19.23 -26.27
CA MET A 228 8.82 -20.37 -26.69
C MET A 228 8.75 -21.44 -25.61
N LYS A 229 9.84 -21.72 -24.88
CA LYS A 229 9.81 -22.65 -23.72
C LYS A 229 8.79 -22.21 -22.68
N TRP A 230 8.82 -20.95 -22.29
CA TRP A 230 7.83 -20.40 -21.36
C TRP A 230 6.42 -20.43 -21.91
N LEU A 231 6.22 -20.06 -23.19
CA LEU A 231 4.93 -20.17 -23.85
C LEU A 231 4.40 -21.61 -23.76
N TRP A 232 5.23 -22.60 -24.08
CA TRP A 232 4.87 -24.02 -24.04
C TRP A 232 4.60 -24.55 -22.63
N ILE A 233 5.31 -24.06 -21.60
CA ILE A 233 4.99 -24.34 -20.19
C ILE A 233 3.60 -23.80 -19.82
N PHE A 234 3.20 -22.66 -20.38
CA PHE A 234 1.92 -22.01 -20.08
C PHE A 234 0.76 -22.45 -21.00
N VAL A 235 1.01 -23.01 -22.18
CA VAL A 235 -0.04 -23.48 -23.12
C VAL A 235 -1.06 -24.46 -22.49
N PRO A 236 -0.69 -25.47 -21.65
CA PRO A 236 -1.69 -26.33 -21.02
C PRO A 236 -2.56 -25.57 -19.99
N THR A 237 -2.08 -24.42 -19.52
CA THR A 237 -2.80 -23.52 -18.61
C THR A 237 -3.63 -22.45 -19.35
N VAL A 238 -3.57 -22.36 -20.68
CA VAL A 238 -4.19 -21.26 -21.46
C VAL A 238 -5.70 -21.15 -21.24
N ILE A 239 -6.42 -22.27 -21.08
CA ILE A 239 -7.86 -22.21 -20.76
C ILE A 239 -8.11 -21.55 -19.40
N PHE A 240 -7.15 -21.63 -18.47
CA PHE A 240 -7.24 -21.12 -17.11
C PHE A 240 -6.68 -19.70 -16.97
N ILE A 241 -5.81 -19.24 -17.88
CA ILE A 241 -5.23 -17.88 -17.87
C ILE A 241 -6.33 -16.79 -17.85
N PRO A 242 -7.39 -16.83 -18.66
CA PRO A 242 -8.47 -15.85 -18.58
C PRO A 242 -9.16 -15.83 -17.21
N PHE A 243 -9.41 -17.01 -16.62
CA PHE A 243 -10.05 -17.10 -15.31
C PHE A 243 -9.12 -16.65 -14.18
N LEU A 244 -7.82 -16.95 -14.27
CA LEU A 244 -6.79 -16.45 -13.37
C LEU A 244 -6.70 -14.93 -13.43
N ALA A 245 -6.63 -14.35 -14.64
CA ALA A 245 -6.57 -12.91 -14.85
C ALA A 245 -7.84 -12.20 -14.35
N LEU A 246 -9.02 -12.78 -14.60
CA LEU A 246 -10.29 -12.27 -14.11
C LEU A 246 -10.40 -12.38 -12.58
N ALA A 247 -9.93 -13.47 -11.98
CA ALA A 247 -9.89 -13.64 -10.52
C ALA A 247 -8.91 -12.64 -9.87
N PHE A 248 -7.75 -12.41 -10.48
CA PHE A 248 -6.78 -11.42 -10.04
C PHE A 248 -7.34 -9.99 -10.13
N ALA A 249 -7.87 -9.61 -11.29
CA ALA A 249 -8.53 -8.32 -11.48
C ALA A 249 -9.71 -8.14 -10.52
N GLY A 250 -10.46 -9.22 -10.27
CA GLY A 250 -11.53 -9.25 -9.27
C GLY A 250 -11.03 -8.97 -7.86
N THR A 251 -9.95 -9.61 -7.44
CA THR A 251 -9.35 -9.46 -6.10
C THR A 251 -8.83 -8.04 -5.88
N ILE A 252 -8.13 -7.46 -6.87
CA ILE A 252 -7.71 -6.05 -6.83
C ILE A 252 -8.91 -5.10 -6.78
N ALA A 253 -9.94 -5.35 -7.59
CA ALA A 253 -11.14 -4.52 -7.59
C ALA A 253 -11.87 -4.56 -6.24
N GLY A 254 -11.86 -5.73 -5.58
CA GLY A 254 -12.34 -5.92 -4.22
C GLY A 254 -11.55 -5.08 -3.21
N GLU A 255 -10.22 -5.16 -3.25
CA GLU A 255 -9.35 -4.39 -2.34
C GLU A 255 -9.55 -2.88 -2.49
N CYS A 256 -9.60 -2.40 -3.73
CA CYS A 256 -9.90 -1.01 -4.05
C CYS A 256 -11.29 -0.55 -3.57
N ALA A 257 -12.18 -1.48 -3.22
CA ALA A 257 -13.50 -1.18 -2.69
C ALA A 257 -13.51 -1.03 -1.15
N TRP A 258 -12.45 -1.46 -0.47
CA TRP A 258 -12.35 -1.46 1.00
C TRP A 258 -12.62 -0.08 1.61
N TRP A 259 -11.97 0.96 1.07
CA TRP A 259 -12.15 2.33 1.55
C TRP A 259 -13.62 2.79 1.46
N ARG A 260 -14.26 2.57 0.31
CA ARG A 260 -15.67 2.96 0.10
C ARG A 260 -16.61 2.20 1.03
N ILE A 261 -16.29 0.95 1.33
CA ILE A 261 -17.07 0.10 2.23
C ILE A 261 -16.95 0.58 3.67
N ASN A 262 -15.75 0.87 4.14
CA ASN A 262 -15.56 1.40 5.49
C ASN A 262 -16.31 2.72 5.66
N LEU A 263 -16.21 3.61 4.68
CA LEU A 263 -16.87 4.91 4.73
C LEU A 263 -18.40 4.79 4.70
N ALA A 264 -18.95 3.87 3.90
CA ALA A 264 -20.39 3.59 3.89
C ALA A 264 -20.88 3.00 5.22
N VAL A 265 -20.10 2.08 5.82
CA VAL A 265 -20.41 1.50 7.14
C VAL A 265 -20.36 2.57 8.23
N LEU A 266 -19.39 3.48 8.19
CA LEU A 266 -19.30 4.59 9.15
C LEU A 266 -20.48 5.57 9.00
N ARG A 267 -20.88 5.92 7.78
CA ARG A 267 -22.04 6.80 7.52
C ARG A 267 -23.36 6.20 8.00
N ASP A 268 -23.57 4.89 7.84
CA ASP A 268 -24.79 4.22 8.34
C ASP A 268 -24.82 4.18 9.88
N ILE A 269 -23.66 4.13 10.52
CA ILE A 269 -23.54 4.20 11.98
C ILE A 269 -23.81 5.61 12.48
N ASP A 270 -23.22 6.63 11.86
CA ASP A 270 -23.45 8.04 12.14
C ASP A 270 -24.95 8.38 12.05
N ALA A 271 -25.61 7.97 10.97
CA ALA A 271 -27.05 8.15 10.81
C ALA A 271 -27.88 7.45 11.91
N SER A 272 -27.36 6.39 12.54
CA SER A 272 -28.06 5.60 13.54
C SER A 272 -27.76 5.95 15.00
N THR A 273 -26.70 6.75 15.24
CA THR A 273 -26.17 7.10 16.56
C THR A 273 -26.03 8.61 16.78
N GLY A 274 -26.09 9.42 15.72
CA GLY A 274 -25.92 10.88 15.77
C GLY A 274 -24.45 11.31 15.88
N THR A 275 -23.49 10.41 15.70
CA THR A 275 -22.05 10.72 15.66
C THR A 275 -21.62 11.25 14.28
N ASN A 276 -20.45 11.89 14.20
CA ASN A 276 -19.82 12.36 12.96
C ASN A 276 -18.46 11.66 12.73
N LEU A 277 -18.42 10.34 12.80
CA LEU A 277 -17.18 9.57 12.62
C LEU A 277 -16.77 9.51 11.13
N SER A 278 -17.72 9.52 10.21
CA SER A 278 -17.46 9.43 8.77
C SER A 278 -16.84 10.71 8.19
N THR A 279 -17.05 11.88 8.81
CA THR A 279 -16.46 13.14 8.36
C THR A 279 -14.94 13.16 8.50
N GLU A 280 -14.39 12.53 9.54
CA GLU A 280 -12.93 12.37 9.73
C GLU A 280 -12.29 11.55 8.59
N TYR A 281 -13.00 10.54 8.08
CA TYR A 281 -12.52 9.69 6.98
C TYR A 281 -12.84 10.26 5.59
N ASP A 282 -13.83 11.14 5.45
CA ASP A 282 -14.11 11.83 4.18
C ASP A 282 -13.00 12.85 3.81
N HIS A 283 -12.22 13.32 4.79
CA HIS A 283 -11.18 14.34 4.60
C HIS A 283 -9.86 13.84 3.99
N VAL A 284 -9.64 12.52 3.85
CA VAL A 284 -8.54 11.98 3.04
C VAL A 284 -8.88 12.20 1.57
N LYS A 285 -8.54 13.39 1.05
CA LYS A 285 -8.74 13.76 -0.36
C LYS A 285 -8.13 12.66 -1.24
N LYS A 286 -8.96 11.97 -2.03
CA LYS A 286 -8.46 11.12 -3.12
C LYS A 286 -7.39 11.91 -3.90
N PRO A 287 -6.23 11.33 -4.22
CA PRO A 287 -5.29 11.98 -5.12
C PRO A 287 -6.06 12.29 -6.40
N LYS A 288 -6.15 13.58 -6.73
CA LYS A 288 -6.88 14.06 -7.90
C LYS A 288 -6.21 13.45 -9.13
N THR A 289 -6.76 12.36 -9.63
CA THR A 289 -6.32 11.79 -10.91
C THR A 289 -6.60 12.83 -11.98
N LYS A 290 -5.59 13.13 -12.81
CA LYS A 290 -5.59 14.19 -13.85
C LYS A 290 -6.84 14.23 -14.75
N LYS A 291 -7.64 13.17 -14.81
CA LYS A 291 -8.87 13.08 -15.61
C LYS A 291 -10.04 13.92 -15.05
N GLU A 292 -10.16 14.15 -13.73
CA GLU A 292 -11.27 14.95 -13.18
C GLU A 292 -11.09 16.47 -13.39
N LYS A 293 -9.85 16.96 -13.51
CA LYS A 293 -9.59 18.36 -13.92
C LYS A 293 -10.04 18.62 -15.37
N TYR A 294 -9.80 17.67 -16.28
CA TYR A 294 -10.13 17.83 -17.70
C TYR A 294 -11.64 17.85 -18.00
N ILE A 295 -12.47 17.16 -17.23
CA ILE A 295 -13.93 17.12 -17.45
C ILE A 295 -14.61 18.37 -16.89
N LYS A 296 -14.17 18.88 -15.73
CA LYS A 296 -14.67 20.16 -15.21
C LYS A 296 -14.20 21.37 -16.02
N GLU A 297 -12.98 21.33 -16.59
CA GLU A 297 -12.49 22.39 -17.47
C GLU A 297 -13.19 22.42 -18.84
N LYS A 298 -13.65 21.27 -19.37
CA LYS A 298 -14.46 21.24 -20.60
C LYS A 298 -15.89 21.74 -20.37
N SER A 299 -16.51 21.42 -19.24
CA SER A 299 -17.88 21.86 -18.93
C SER A 299 -18.01 23.37 -18.71
N ASN A 300 -16.92 24.07 -18.36
CA ASN A 300 -16.90 25.52 -18.16
C ASN A 300 -16.37 26.31 -19.37
N ARG A 301 -16.03 25.65 -20.49
CA ARG A 301 -15.46 26.31 -21.69
C ARG A 301 -16.43 26.53 -22.85
N GLU A 302 -17.68 26.10 -22.74
CA GLU A 302 -18.70 26.42 -23.74
C GLU A 302 -19.55 27.62 -23.32
N LYS A 303 -18.96 28.82 -23.38
CA LYS A 303 -19.61 30.05 -23.85
C LYS A 303 -18.55 31.12 -24.12
N PRO A 304 -18.65 31.88 -25.23
CA PRO A 304 -17.49 32.49 -25.87
C PRO A 304 -17.34 33.96 -25.49
N THR A 305 -16.10 34.43 -25.30
CA THR A 305 -15.73 35.78 -25.75
C THR A 305 -14.26 35.82 -26.14
N LYS A 306 -14.01 36.50 -27.26
CA LYS A 306 -12.78 36.52 -28.05
C LYS A 306 -11.66 37.30 -27.35
N GLU A 307 -10.45 36.93 -27.80
CA GLU A 307 -9.29 37.77 -28.12
C GLU A 307 -8.03 37.73 -27.24
N LYS A 308 -6.94 37.41 -27.97
CA LYS A 308 -5.49 37.61 -27.75
C LYS A 308 -4.80 36.61 -26.79
N ARG A 309 -4.13 35.56 -27.31
CA ARG A 309 -2.73 35.52 -27.82
C ARG A 309 -1.75 36.14 -26.80
N ILE A 310 -0.66 35.51 -26.33
CA ILE A 310 0.31 34.64 -27.00
C ILE A 310 1.37 34.13 -25.98
N LYS A 311 1.87 32.87 -26.16
CA LYS A 311 3.22 32.31 -25.82
C LYS A 311 3.71 32.29 -24.36
N GLU A 312 4.59 31.40 -23.89
CA GLU A 312 5.30 30.23 -24.43
C GLU A 312 5.81 29.37 -23.25
N LYS A 313 6.13 28.12 -23.56
CA LYS A 313 6.73 27.09 -22.70
C LYS A 313 8.15 27.46 -22.24
N ARG A 314 8.57 26.93 -21.07
CA ARG A 314 9.83 26.15 -20.98
C ARG A 314 9.80 25.14 -19.82
N ILE A 315 10.22 23.93 -20.19
CA ILE A 315 10.46 22.75 -19.36
C ILE A 315 11.95 22.75 -18.99
N LYS A 316 12.29 22.46 -17.73
CA LYS A 316 13.56 21.84 -17.27
C LYS A 316 13.21 21.11 -15.96
N GLU A 317 13.04 19.79 -15.96
CA GLU A 317 14.05 18.72 -15.78
C GLU A 317 14.96 18.91 -14.55
N LYS A 318 14.71 18.05 -13.56
CA LYS A 318 15.55 17.75 -12.38
C LYS A 318 16.87 17.09 -12.80
N PRO A 319 17.93 17.23 -11.98
CA PRO A 319 18.86 16.14 -11.78
C PRO A 319 18.80 15.57 -10.36
N SER A 320 18.98 14.25 -10.31
CA SER A 320 19.09 13.37 -9.15
C SER A 320 20.30 13.69 -8.27
N ARG A 321 20.14 13.57 -6.95
CA ARG A 321 21.25 13.55 -5.98
C ARG A 321 21.52 12.10 -5.56
N ALA A 322 22.71 11.61 -5.88
CA ALA A 322 23.33 10.47 -5.23
C ALA A 322 24.31 10.98 -4.14
N GLN A 323 24.47 10.13 -3.14
CA GLN A 323 25.17 10.29 -1.86
C GLN A 323 26.63 10.76 -1.97
N VAL A 324 27.13 11.43 -0.93
CA VAL A 324 28.17 10.92 0.00
C VAL A 324 28.52 12.00 1.04
N SER A 325 28.69 11.51 2.26
CA SER A 325 29.12 12.12 3.52
C SER A 325 30.33 13.07 3.46
N ASN A 326 30.28 14.16 4.23
CA ASN A 326 31.21 14.40 5.33
C ASN A 326 30.71 15.53 6.24
N PHE A 327 30.92 15.31 7.53
CA PHE A 327 30.53 16.12 8.67
C PHE A 327 31.39 17.39 8.71
N ASP A 328 30.79 18.57 8.64
CA ASP A 328 31.37 19.81 9.16
C ASP A 328 30.26 20.72 9.69
N ASP A 329 30.36 21.06 10.96
CA ASP A 329 29.48 21.93 11.74
C ASP A 329 29.60 23.38 11.23
N SER A 330 28.86 23.72 10.17
CA SER A 330 28.41 25.08 9.88
C SER A 330 27.44 25.09 8.68
N ARG A 331 26.17 24.75 8.89
CA ARG A 331 25.10 25.26 8.03
C ARG A 331 24.82 26.71 8.43
N THR A 332 25.73 27.61 8.10
CA THR A 332 25.32 28.98 7.81
C THR A 332 24.54 28.88 6.50
N MET A 333 23.21 28.79 6.60
CA MET A 333 22.33 28.84 5.44
C MET A 333 22.61 30.15 4.71
N SER A 334 23.35 30.10 3.61
CA SER A 334 23.33 31.21 2.66
C SER A 334 21.93 31.18 2.01
N MET A 335 20.99 31.91 2.60
CA MET A 335 19.73 32.23 1.94
C MET A 335 20.09 32.98 0.65
N GLY A 336 20.05 32.25 -0.46
CA GLY A 336 20.28 32.80 -1.79
C GLY A 336 19.10 33.67 -2.15
N ALA A 337 19.12 34.93 -1.70
CA ALA A 337 18.12 35.93 -2.01
C ALA A 337 18.04 36.16 -3.52
N ASN A 338 17.09 35.51 -4.19
CA ASN A 338 16.49 36.10 -5.39
C ASN A 338 15.54 37.19 -4.91
N VAL A 339 16.14 38.31 -4.49
CA VAL A 339 15.48 39.59 -4.24
C VAL A 339 14.72 39.97 -5.51
N GLY A 340 13.40 40.12 -5.43
CA GLY A 340 12.63 40.68 -6.55
C GLY A 340 11.12 40.44 -6.52
N ASP A 341 10.62 39.44 -5.80
CA ASP A 341 9.18 39.20 -5.76
C ASP A 341 8.52 39.95 -4.60
N SER A 342 8.12 41.20 -4.88
CA SER A 342 7.20 42.00 -4.05
C SER A 342 5.99 41.18 -3.56
N ALA A 343 5.52 40.24 -4.38
CA ALA A 343 4.44 39.31 -4.03
C ALA A 343 4.82 38.35 -2.88
N LYS A 344 6.09 37.89 -2.81
CA LYS A 344 6.60 36.99 -1.75
C LYS A 344 6.67 37.74 -0.42
N CYS A 345 7.19 38.96 -0.42
CA CYS A 345 7.25 39.81 0.79
C CYS A 345 5.85 40.12 1.34
N ILE A 346 4.91 40.49 0.44
CA ILE A 346 3.51 40.73 0.84
C ILE A 346 2.85 39.44 1.36
N ALA A 347 3.15 38.28 0.77
CA ALA A 347 2.63 37.01 1.22
C ALA A 347 3.13 36.65 2.63
N PHE A 348 4.42 36.88 2.91
CA PHE A 348 5.02 36.68 4.23
C PHE A 348 4.29 37.51 5.30
N TYR A 349 4.21 38.83 5.13
CA TYR A 349 3.57 39.70 6.13
C TYR A 349 2.08 39.37 6.33
N LYS A 350 1.39 38.90 5.28
CA LYS A 350 0.03 38.36 5.43
C LYS A 350 0.00 37.05 6.22
N SER A 351 0.97 36.16 6.01
CA SER A 351 1.05 34.88 6.70
C SER A 351 1.31 35.08 8.20
N ILE A 352 2.29 35.92 8.56
CA ILE A 352 2.64 36.18 9.97
C ILE A 352 1.52 36.90 10.72
N VAL A 353 0.89 37.94 10.14
CA VAL A 353 -0.26 38.63 10.74
C VAL A 353 -1.41 37.64 10.99
N ARG A 354 -1.72 36.80 10.00
CA ARG A 354 -2.78 35.79 10.12
C ARG A 354 -2.46 34.75 11.19
N MET A 355 -1.22 34.30 11.28
CA MET A 355 -0.77 33.34 12.29
C MET A 355 -0.94 33.93 13.70
N LEU A 356 -0.52 35.17 13.92
CA LEU A 356 -0.65 35.87 15.20
C LEU A 356 -2.12 36.12 15.58
N GLU A 357 -2.99 36.43 14.62
CA GLU A 357 -4.45 36.55 14.87
C GLU A 357 -5.08 35.21 15.27
N LEU A 358 -4.73 34.14 14.57
CA LEU A 358 -5.28 32.81 14.82
C LEU A 358 -4.81 32.22 16.16
N SER A 359 -3.57 32.50 16.55
CA SER A 359 -3.00 32.13 17.86
C SER A 359 -3.40 33.08 18.99
N LYS A 360 -4.18 34.14 18.69
CA LYS A 360 -4.58 35.22 19.62
C LYS A 360 -3.42 36.02 20.21
N ASN A 361 -2.28 36.02 19.53
CA ASN A 361 -1.07 36.68 19.93
C ASN A 361 -0.96 38.09 19.34
N THR A 362 -2.00 38.91 19.52
CA THR A 362 -2.09 40.26 18.91
C THR A 362 -1.53 41.37 19.80
N GLN A 363 -0.94 41.03 20.95
CA GLN A 363 -0.42 42.00 21.93
C GLN A 363 1.10 42.17 21.86
N ILE A 364 1.78 41.42 21.00
CA ILE A 364 3.24 41.50 20.85
C ILE A 364 3.62 42.57 19.83
N ASP A 365 4.76 43.22 20.03
CA ASP A 365 5.26 44.29 19.16
C ASP A 365 5.38 43.83 17.69
N LEU A 366 5.74 42.56 17.48
CA LEU A 366 5.85 41.96 16.14
C LEU A 366 4.52 41.99 15.37
N TYR A 367 3.36 41.89 16.05
CA TYR A 367 2.05 41.96 15.38
C TYR A 367 1.81 43.35 14.80
N ASP A 368 2.07 44.39 15.60
CA ASP A 368 1.88 45.77 15.18
C ASP A 368 2.89 46.16 14.10
N GLN A 369 4.16 45.77 14.27
CA GLN A 369 5.22 45.95 13.26
C GLN A 369 4.86 45.30 11.93
N ALA A 370 4.45 44.02 11.94
CA ALA A 370 4.09 43.30 10.73
C ALA A 370 2.86 43.90 10.03
N LYS A 371 1.91 44.46 10.80
CA LYS A 371 0.71 45.11 10.26
C LYS A 371 1.00 46.47 9.65
N ASP A 372 1.81 47.28 10.33
CA ASP A 372 2.26 48.57 9.83
C ASP A 372 3.09 48.40 8.57
N GLU A 373 3.97 47.40 8.55
CA GLU A 373 4.80 47.08 7.41
C GLU A 373 3.98 46.54 6.24
N LEU A 374 3.01 45.65 6.49
CA LEU A 374 2.05 45.21 5.48
C LEU A 374 1.27 46.38 4.87
N ASN A 375 0.85 47.33 5.69
CA ASN A 375 0.16 48.55 5.25
C ASN A 375 1.08 49.43 4.40
N ARG A 376 2.34 49.60 4.82
CA ARG A 376 3.38 50.36 4.10
C ARG A 376 3.63 49.75 2.72
N ILE A 377 3.88 48.45 2.64
CA ILE A 377 4.24 47.77 1.38
C ILE A 377 3.04 47.59 0.42
N THR A 378 1.82 47.60 0.94
CA THR A 378 0.59 47.53 0.13
C THR A 378 0.16 48.91 -0.40
N ASN A 379 0.66 50.00 0.19
CA ASN A 379 0.34 51.35 -0.23
C ASN A 379 1.09 51.74 -1.50
N LYS A 380 0.35 51.88 -2.62
CA LYS A 380 0.88 52.19 -3.96
C LYS A 380 1.68 53.51 -4.08
N LYS A 381 1.68 54.36 -3.05
CA LYS A 381 2.37 55.66 -3.05
C LYS A 381 3.76 55.61 -2.40
N ALA A 382 4.11 54.55 -1.68
CA ALA A 382 5.41 54.43 -1.01
C ALA A 382 6.47 53.93 -2.00
N LYS A 383 7.66 54.56 -1.98
CA LYS A 383 8.86 53.97 -2.60
C LYS A 383 9.39 52.92 -1.62
N ILE A 384 9.39 51.66 -2.04
CA ILE A 384 9.77 50.52 -1.20
C ILE A 384 11.11 49.98 -1.70
N ASP A 385 12.05 49.86 -0.77
CA ASP A 385 13.26 49.07 -1.00
C ASP A 385 12.93 47.60 -0.66
N TRP A 386 12.98 46.74 -1.66
CA TRP A 386 12.64 45.32 -1.49
C TRP A 386 13.82 44.49 -1.00
N GLU A 387 15.05 45.01 -1.09
CA GLU A 387 16.24 44.37 -0.50
C GLU A 387 16.18 44.50 1.02
N ASP A 388 15.97 45.72 1.52
CA ASP A 388 15.82 45.98 2.96
C ASP A 388 14.66 45.17 3.54
N VAL A 389 13.48 45.20 2.90
CA VAL A 389 12.32 44.42 3.35
C VAL A 389 12.58 42.92 3.34
N GLY A 390 13.35 42.42 2.36
CA GLY A 390 13.76 41.01 2.33
C GLY A 390 14.67 40.64 3.49
N SER A 391 15.65 41.50 3.81
CA SER A 391 16.54 41.32 4.95
C SER A 391 15.79 41.32 6.28
N ASP A 392 14.85 42.24 6.46
CA ASP A 392 14.01 42.31 7.66
C ASP A 392 13.19 41.03 7.84
N ILE A 393 12.68 40.46 6.74
CA ILE A 393 11.92 39.20 6.77
C ILE A 393 12.80 38.03 7.24
N GLU A 394 14.04 37.94 6.75
CA GLU A 394 14.98 36.90 7.15
C GLU A 394 15.32 37.00 8.65
N GLU A 395 15.54 38.22 9.16
CA GLU A 395 15.75 38.47 10.59
C GLU A 395 14.54 38.05 11.43
N ILE A 396 13.33 38.43 11.00
CA ILE A 396 12.09 38.01 11.69
C ILE A 396 11.93 36.48 11.69
N ILE A 397 12.23 35.80 10.58
CA ILE A 397 12.13 34.33 10.52
C ILE A 397 13.11 33.69 11.50
N GLU A 398 14.36 34.17 11.54
CA GLU A 398 15.38 33.62 12.43
C GLU A 398 15.05 33.87 13.90
N ASP A 399 14.59 35.08 14.25
CA ASP A 399 14.19 35.40 15.62
C ASP A 399 12.95 34.60 16.05
N PHE A 400 12.00 34.40 15.14
CA PHE A 400 10.76 33.70 15.46
C PHE A 400 10.92 32.18 15.52
N THR A 401 11.74 31.61 14.63
CA THR A 401 11.83 30.15 14.42
C THR A 401 13.20 29.54 14.72
N GLY A 402 14.23 30.31 15.07
CA GLY A 402 15.60 29.80 15.21
C GLY A 402 15.78 28.72 16.29
N VAL A 403 14.95 28.70 17.34
CA VAL A 403 14.91 27.58 18.30
C VAL A 403 14.29 26.33 17.67
N ASP A 404 13.21 26.50 16.91
CA ASP A 404 12.48 25.44 16.23
C ASP A 404 13.35 24.81 15.12
N GLN A 405 14.05 25.62 14.32
CA GLN A 405 14.98 25.16 13.30
C GLN A 405 16.12 24.29 13.88
N ARG A 406 16.67 24.69 15.03
CA ARG A 406 17.68 23.90 15.76
C ARG A 406 17.11 22.58 16.27
N PHE A 407 15.86 22.58 16.72
CA PHE A 407 15.18 21.36 17.14
C PHE A 407 14.91 20.42 15.97
N VAL A 408 14.41 20.93 14.84
CA VAL A 408 14.17 20.13 13.63
C VAL A 408 15.48 19.52 13.12
N SER A 409 16.57 20.29 13.11
CA SER A 409 17.91 19.79 12.78
C SER A 409 18.39 18.68 13.72
N LEU A 410 18.06 18.77 15.02
CA LEU A 410 18.33 17.69 15.97
C LEU A 410 17.53 16.43 15.62
N ILE A 411 16.25 16.57 15.25
CA ILE A 411 15.40 15.45 14.85
C ILE A 411 15.96 14.77 13.60
N GLU A 412 16.35 15.51 12.57
CA GLU A 412 17.04 14.98 11.38
C GLU A 412 18.27 14.16 11.75
N ASN A 413 19.14 14.73 12.59
CA ASN A 413 20.34 14.03 13.05
C ASN A 413 20.03 12.74 13.82
N VAL A 414 18.95 12.70 14.59
CA VAL A 414 18.52 11.51 15.32
C VAL A 414 17.93 10.47 14.36
N MET A 415 17.20 10.88 13.32
CA MET A 415 16.71 9.98 12.27
C MET A 415 17.89 9.32 11.53
N ASP A 416 18.87 10.12 11.11
CA ASP A 416 19.99 9.66 10.28
C ASP A 416 21.04 8.82 11.04
N ASN A 417 21.33 9.16 12.30
CA ASN A 417 22.42 8.53 13.06
C ASN A 417 21.97 7.37 13.96
N SER A 418 20.67 7.13 14.10
CA SER A 418 20.20 6.15 15.06
C SER A 418 20.40 4.72 14.57
N LYS A 419 21.40 4.02 15.14
CA LYS A 419 21.59 2.55 14.97
C LYS A 419 20.36 1.74 15.43
N VAL A 420 19.45 2.37 16.16
CA VAL A 420 18.18 1.85 16.67
C VAL A 420 17.09 2.74 16.09
N ASN A 421 16.03 2.18 15.50
CA ASN A 421 14.92 2.97 14.97
C ASN A 421 14.17 3.71 16.10
N VAL A 422 14.63 4.93 16.46
CA VAL A 422 14.11 5.73 17.57
C VAL A 422 12.64 6.07 17.34
N PHE A 423 12.22 6.37 16.11
CA PHE A 423 10.85 6.81 15.83
C PHE A 423 9.90 5.69 15.41
N GLY A 424 10.42 4.48 15.18
CA GLY A 424 9.63 3.28 14.90
C GLY A 424 8.77 3.44 13.65
N ARG A 425 7.45 3.31 13.83
CA ARG A 425 6.45 3.47 12.75
C ARG A 425 6.24 4.92 12.30
N TYR A 426 6.73 5.90 13.05
CA TYR A 426 6.59 7.32 12.74
C TYR A 426 7.77 7.90 11.97
N LEU A 427 8.78 7.09 11.65
CA LEU A 427 9.97 7.56 10.94
C LEU A 427 9.61 8.20 9.59
N SER A 428 8.78 7.53 8.79
CA SER A 428 8.34 8.05 7.49
C SER A 428 7.48 9.31 7.62
N ASP A 429 6.63 9.40 8.65
CA ASP A 429 5.82 10.60 8.90
C ASP A 429 6.74 11.77 9.31
N LEU A 430 7.80 11.49 10.08
CA LEU A 430 8.76 12.50 10.54
C LEU A 430 9.65 13.00 9.39
N GLU A 431 10.10 12.12 8.50
CA GLU A 431 10.85 12.48 7.28
C GLU A 431 10.04 13.46 6.41
N GLU A 432 8.76 13.16 6.16
CA GLU A 432 7.85 14.03 5.40
C GLU A 432 7.65 15.38 6.10
N LEU A 433 7.40 15.38 7.41
CA LEU A 433 7.21 16.62 8.18
C LEU A 433 8.48 17.48 8.24
N THR A 434 9.67 16.88 8.33
CA THR A 434 10.93 17.64 8.30
C THR A 434 11.17 18.30 6.94
N GLU A 435 10.85 17.60 5.83
CA GLU A 435 10.93 18.18 4.49
C GLU A 435 9.92 19.33 4.32
N GLU A 436 8.66 19.12 4.74
CA GLU A 436 7.61 20.15 4.71
C GLU A 436 7.98 21.39 5.54
N TYR A 437 8.64 21.21 6.69
CA TYR A 437 9.08 22.32 7.54
C TYR A 437 10.12 23.20 6.83
N TRP A 438 11.17 22.59 6.27
CA TRP A 438 12.21 23.34 5.58
C TRP A 438 11.70 24.02 4.30
N ASP A 439 10.85 23.33 3.55
CA ASP A 439 10.17 23.92 2.38
C ASP A 439 9.35 25.16 2.77
N ALA A 440 8.67 25.13 3.94
CA ALA A 440 7.92 26.27 4.44
C ALA A 440 8.82 27.43 4.90
N ILE A 441 9.95 27.15 5.54
CA ILE A 441 10.97 28.16 5.90
C ILE A 441 11.53 28.83 4.65
N ASP A 442 11.94 28.06 3.64
CA ASP A 442 12.48 28.58 2.37
C ASP A 442 11.42 29.39 1.57
N ALA A 443 10.17 28.99 1.67
CA ALA A 443 9.04 29.69 1.06
C ALA A 443 8.60 30.95 1.82
N TRP A 444 9.14 31.20 3.02
CA TRP A 444 8.69 32.25 3.95
C TRP A 444 7.21 32.09 4.37
N ASP A 445 6.75 30.85 4.55
CA ASP A 445 5.39 30.56 5.03
C ASP A 445 5.39 30.15 6.50
N ILE A 446 5.50 31.14 7.39
CA ILE A 446 5.54 30.95 8.86
C ILE A 446 4.32 30.18 9.36
N LEU A 447 3.13 30.43 8.81
CA LEU A 447 1.92 29.74 9.27
C LEU A 447 1.98 28.22 9.06
N GLU A 448 2.50 27.79 7.91
CA GLU A 448 2.66 26.35 7.66
C GLU A 448 3.83 25.78 8.46
N ALA A 449 4.97 26.50 8.54
CA ALA A 449 6.12 26.08 9.34
C ALA A 449 5.72 25.84 10.81
N GLU A 450 4.94 26.76 11.38
CA GLU A 450 4.38 26.66 12.73
C GLU A 450 3.48 25.42 12.87
N SER A 451 2.57 25.21 11.92
CA SER A 451 1.68 24.07 11.96
C SER A 451 2.39 22.71 11.80
N VAL A 452 3.53 22.68 11.10
CA VAL A 452 4.34 21.47 10.89
C VAL A 452 5.19 21.18 12.14
N VAL A 453 5.86 22.18 12.72
CA VAL A 453 6.72 21.96 13.90
C VAL A 453 5.93 21.44 15.11
N GLU A 454 4.68 21.86 15.28
CA GLU A 454 3.79 21.34 16.32
C GLU A 454 3.52 19.83 16.19
N GLN A 455 3.42 19.34 14.96
CA GLN A 455 3.25 17.91 14.67
C GLN A 455 4.55 17.14 14.96
N ILE A 456 5.71 17.74 14.65
CA ILE A 456 7.03 17.20 15.00
C ILE A 456 7.16 17.12 16.53
N PHE A 457 6.77 18.15 17.28
CA PHE A 457 6.71 18.12 18.75
C PHE A 457 5.81 17.00 19.26
N ALA A 458 4.63 16.81 18.66
CA ALA A 458 3.70 15.74 19.03
C ALA A 458 4.32 14.34 18.90
N ILE A 459 5.07 14.07 17.82
CA ILE A 459 5.82 12.80 17.66
C ILE A 459 6.93 12.70 18.70
N ALA A 460 7.70 13.77 18.90
CA ALA A 460 8.83 13.78 19.81
C ALA A 460 8.45 13.46 21.27
N PHE A 461 7.24 13.82 21.72
CA PHE A 461 6.75 13.48 23.08
C PHE A 461 6.66 12.00 23.40
N ARG A 462 6.69 11.13 22.38
CA ARG A 462 6.71 9.67 22.58
C ARG A 462 8.03 9.16 23.13
N ARG A 463 9.10 9.96 23.08
CA ARG A 463 10.42 9.61 23.59
C ARG A 463 10.76 10.52 24.75
N GLU A 464 10.99 9.91 25.91
CA GLU A 464 11.34 10.62 27.14
C GLU A 464 12.62 11.44 26.95
N GLU A 465 13.57 10.93 26.17
CA GLU A 465 14.85 11.57 25.88
C GLU A 465 14.67 12.88 25.08
N LEU A 466 13.64 12.96 24.23
CA LEU A 466 13.33 14.13 23.42
C LEU A 466 12.35 15.09 24.11
N MET A 467 11.59 14.60 25.09
CA MET A 467 10.61 15.41 25.82
C MET A 467 11.23 16.64 26.50
N ALA A 468 12.43 16.49 27.07
CA ALA A 468 13.15 17.61 27.67
C ALA A 468 13.57 18.68 26.64
N LYS A 469 13.85 18.27 25.40
CA LYS A 469 14.21 19.18 24.31
C LYS A 469 12.99 19.92 23.78
N VAL A 470 11.85 19.23 23.64
CA VAL A 470 10.58 19.88 23.30
C VAL A 470 10.20 20.90 24.37
N GLY A 471 10.26 20.53 25.64
CA GLY A 471 9.94 21.44 26.74
C GLY A 471 10.86 22.67 26.81
N TYR A 472 12.14 22.53 26.43
CA TYR A 472 13.04 23.68 26.25
C TYR A 472 12.55 24.61 25.13
N CYS A 473 12.19 24.07 23.96
CA CYS A 473 11.68 24.89 22.85
C CYS A 473 10.39 25.62 23.22
N LEU A 474 9.46 24.94 23.89
CA LEU A 474 8.21 25.55 24.36
C LEU A 474 8.47 26.66 25.37
N ARG A 475 9.42 26.47 26.29
CA ARG A 475 9.77 27.51 27.27
C ARG A 475 10.32 28.75 26.57
N GLU A 476 11.28 28.60 25.67
CA GLU A 476 11.83 29.75 24.93
C GLU A 476 10.73 30.48 24.15
N ARG A 477 9.84 29.74 23.48
CA ARG A 477 8.69 30.32 22.75
C ARG A 477 7.71 31.04 23.65
N LEU A 478 7.44 30.51 24.84
CA LEU A 478 6.58 31.13 25.84
C LEU A 478 7.23 32.36 26.46
N GLU A 479 8.54 32.35 26.69
CA GLU A 479 9.27 33.50 27.26
C GLU A 479 9.43 34.64 26.25
N SER A 480 9.50 34.33 24.95
CA SER A 480 9.59 35.31 23.86
C SER A 480 8.21 35.66 23.28
N ASN A 481 7.76 34.87 22.31
CA ASN A 481 6.68 35.22 21.40
C ASN A 481 5.31 35.01 22.06
N PHE A 482 5.16 34.08 23.00
CA PHE A 482 3.87 33.66 23.56
C PHE A 482 3.72 33.96 25.06
N LYS A 483 4.36 35.04 25.55
CA LYS A 483 4.40 35.40 26.97
C LYS A 483 3.03 35.53 27.63
N HIS A 484 2.06 36.09 26.92
CA HIS A 484 0.69 36.22 27.41
C HIS A 484 0.06 34.87 27.80
N ILE A 485 0.41 33.78 27.12
CA ILE A 485 -0.07 32.43 27.44
C ILE A 485 0.57 31.94 28.73
N ASP A 486 1.86 32.21 28.95
CA ASP A 486 2.50 31.86 30.23
C ASP A 486 1.95 32.69 31.38
N ASP A 487 1.70 33.99 31.18
CA ASP A 487 1.11 34.86 32.20
C ASP A 487 -0.31 34.39 32.60
N GLU A 488 -1.10 33.89 31.65
CA GLU A 488 -2.45 33.36 31.91
C GLU A 488 -2.42 31.96 32.56
N ALA A 489 -1.67 31.02 31.98
CA ALA A 489 -1.76 29.59 32.34
C ALA A 489 -0.60 29.09 33.24
N ASN A 490 0.39 29.94 33.55
CA ASN A 490 1.57 29.63 34.35
C ASN A 490 2.30 28.36 33.86
N VAL A 491 2.43 28.22 32.55
CA VAL A 491 2.91 27.00 31.89
C VAL A 491 4.34 26.67 32.32
N VAL A 492 5.25 27.65 32.28
CA VAL A 492 6.67 27.46 32.61
C VAL A 492 6.83 26.95 34.04
N LYS A 493 6.10 27.55 34.99
CA LYS A 493 6.09 27.12 36.39
C LYS A 493 5.54 25.69 36.57
N ARG A 494 4.52 25.32 35.79
CA ARG A 494 3.95 23.96 35.79
C ARG A 494 4.93 22.93 35.23
N LEU A 495 5.63 23.26 34.15
CA LEU A 495 6.68 22.42 33.55
C LEU A 495 7.83 22.20 34.55
N ASP A 496 8.30 23.26 35.21
CA ASP A 496 9.35 23.17 36.23
C ASP A 496 8.93 22.32 37.43
N LYS A 497 7.68 22.46 37.88
CA LYS A 497 7.15 21.65 38.97
C LYS A 497 7.12 20.17 38.60
N ALA A 498 6.59 19.84 37.42
CA ALA A 498 6.51 18.46 36.93
C ALA A 498 7.91 17.84 36.73
N LYS A 499 8.87 18.63 36.20
CA LYS A 499 10.26 18.20 36.04
C LYS A 499 10.93 17.91 37.39
N ARG A 500 10.76 18.77 38.40
CA ARG A 500 11.33 18.57 39.75
C ARG A 500 10.71 17.38 40.50
N SER A 501 9.46 17.06 40.21
CA SER A 501 8.77 15.90 40.79
C SER A 501 8.94 14.62 39.96
N GLU A 502 9.70 14.66 38.86
CA GLU A 502 9.86 13.53 37.91
C GLU A 502 8.52 13.00 37.37
N ASP A 503 7.50 13.86 37.28
CA ASP A 503 6.16 13.52 36.79
C ASP A 503 6.08 13.76 35.27
N TYR A 504 6.62 12.82 34.50
CA TYR A 504 6.74 12.93 33.04
C TYR A 504 5.39 12.94 32.30
N ASP A 505 4.36 12.29 32.85
CA ASP A 505 3.02 12.31 32.25
C ASP A 505 2.41 13.71 32.36
N LYS A 506 2.52 14.33 33.54
CA LYS A 506 2.07 15.71 33.75
C LYS A 506 2.91 16.72 32.97
N TYR A 507 4.21 16.46 32.82
CA TYR A 507 5.08 17.27 31.98
C TYR A 507 4.60 17.25 30.52
N ARG A 508 4.33 16.06 29.98
CA ARG A 508 3.77 15.88 28.63
C ARG A 508 2.41 16.56 28.49
N GLU A 509 1.49 16.37 29.43
CA GLU A 509 0.17 16.99 29.41
C GLU A 509 0.28 18.53 29.36
N THR A 510 1.15 19.10 30.20
CA THR A 510 1.38 20.55 30.25
C THR A 510 1.98 21.06 28.93
N CYS A 511 2.92 20.33 28.32
CA CYS A 511 3.47 20.69 27.02
C CYS A 511 2.41 20.67 25.89
N LEU A 512 1.55 19.65 25.87
CA LEU A 512 0.49 19.53 24.87
C LEU A 512 -0.56 20.64 24.99
N GLU A 513 -0.95 20.97 26.22
CA GLU A 513 -1.84 22.10 26.52
C GLU A 513 -1.21 23.41 26.04
N ALA A 514 0.09 23.61 26.31
CA ALA A 514 0.81 24.80 25.85
C ALA A 514 0.82 24.93 24.33
N ILE A 515 1.10 23.85 23.60
CA ILE A 515 1.07 23.85 22.13
C ILE A 515 -0.35 24.12 21.62
N GLU A 516 -1.38 23.51 22.21
CA GLU A 516 -2.77 23.77 21.81
C GLU A 516 -3.20 25.22 22.06
N MET A 517 -2.66 25.86 23.11
CA MET A 517 -2.87 27.28 23.36
C MET A 517 -2.19 28.15 22.30
N MET A 518 -0.93 27.85 21.96
CA MET A 518 -0.13 28.56 20.95
C MET A 518 -0.60 28.33 19.51
N SER A 519 -1.23 27.19 19.23
CA SER A 519 -1.43 26.72 17.86
C SER A 519 -2.37 27.60 17.05
N PRO A 520 -1.97 28.08 15.85
CA PRO A 520 -2.83 28.85 14.97
C PRO A 520 -3.97 27.99 14.40
N ILE A 521 -3.83 26.67 14.33
CA ILE A 521 -4.87 25.75 13.85
C ILE A 521 -5.10 24.66 14.89
N LYS A 522 -5.75 25.02 16.01
CA LYS A 522 -5.95 24.14 17.17
C LYS A 522 -6.53 22.77 16.82
N SER A 523 -7.45 22.72 15.87
CA SER A 523 -8.05 21.47 15.39
C SER A 523 -7.08 20.59 14.60
N LYS A 524 -6.10 21.15 13.88
CA LYS A 524 -5.07 20.38 13.17
C LYS A 524 -4.13 19.75 14.19
N PHE A 525 -3.66 20.52 15.17
CA PHE A 525 -2.81 20.02 16.24
C PHE A 525 -3.52 18.97 17.12
N SER A 526 -4.71 19.26 17.67
CA SER A 526 -5.39 18.34 18.59
C SER A 526 -5.76 17.01 17.93
N ASN A 527 -6.19 17.02 16.66
CA ASN A 527 -6.42 15.80 15.88
C ASN A 527 -5.14 15.00 15.66
N TYR A 528 -4.01 15.68 15.43
CA TYR A 528 -2.72 15.02 15.24
C TYR A 528 -2.18 14.46 16.55
N ALA A 529 -2.13 15.27 17.61
CA ALA A 529 -1.68 14.86 18.94
C ALA A 529 -2.49 13.67 19.47
N SER A 530 -3.83 13.70 19.33
CA SER A 530 -4.68 12.57 19.74
C SER A 530 -4.39 11.30 18.92
N LYS A 531 -4.14 11.41 17.61
CA LYS A 531 -3.71 10.28 16.76
C LYS A 531 -2.38 9.69 17.21
N ILE A 532 -1.43 10.50 17.67
CA ILE A 532 -0.07 10.06 18.04
C ILE A 532 0.02 9.50 19.47
N ILE A 533 -0.72 10.09 20.41
CA ILE A 533 -0.65 9.75 21.85
C ILE A 533 -1.49 8.52 22.17
N TYR A 534 -2.68 8.38 21.56
CA TYR A 534 -3.63 7.31 21.89
C TYR A 534 -3.59 6.09 20.96
N ASN A 535 -2.75 6.11 19.91
CA ASN A 535 -2.42 4.92 19.10
C ASN A 535 -1.02 4.41 19.39
#